data_AF-A0A3D1T0V8-F1
#
_entry.id   AF-A0A3D1T0V8-F1
#
_cell.length_a   1.000
_cell.length_b   1.000
_cell.length_c   1.000
_cell.angle_alpha   90.00
_cell.angle_beta   90.00
_cell.angle_gamma   90.00
#
_symmetry.space_group_name_H-M   'P 1'
#
loop_
_entity.id
_entity.type
_entity.pdbx_description
1 polymer ?
#
loop_
_entity_poly.entity_id
_entity_poly.type
_entity_poly.pdbx_seq_one_letter_code
_entity_poly.pdbx_strand_id
1 'polypeptide(L)'
;WKVREALDAEGFQHVKIVVSGGFDVERIRIFEKYNVPVDVYGIGSSLYHGRFDYTADVVKVNGQPMAKAGRQYNHNSRLREVSLR
;
A
#
# COMPACT_ATOMS: atom_id res chain seq x y z
N TRP A 1 -13.68 -12.51 -9.62
CA TRP A 1 -12.74 -11.74 -8.77
C TRP A 1 -11.54 -12.59 -8.40
N LYS A 2 -10.43 -12.51 -9.16
CA LYS A 2 -9.34 -13.53 -9.12
C LYS A 2 -8.82 -13.89 -7.73
N VAL A 3 -8.54 -12.89 -6.88
CA VAL A 3 -7.99 -13.14 -5.53
C VAL A 3 -9.02 -13.81 -4.62
N ARG A 4 -10.27 -13.32 -4.61
CA ARG A 4 -11.34 -13.91 -3.80
C ARG A 4 -11.64 -15.35 -4.24
N GLU A 5 -11.74 -15.58 -5.56
CA GLU A 5 -11.97 -16.90 -6.15
C GLU A 5 -10.87 -17.89 -5.76
N ALA A 6 -9.60 -17.48 -5.81
CA ALA A 6 -8.48 -18.33 -5.42
C ALA A 6 -8.48 -18.66 -3.91
N LEU A 7 -8.77 -17.68 -3.05
CA LEU A 7 -8.88 -17.93 -1.61
C LEU A 7 -10.04 -18.86 -1.28
N ASP A 8 -11.18 -18.70 -1.95
CA ASP A 8 -12.37 -19.53 -1.70
C ASP A 8 -12.17 -20.97 -2.17
N ALA A 9 -11.49 -21.18 -3.30
CA ALA A 9 -11.14 -22.51 -3.80
C ALA A 9 -10.27 -23.31 -2.81
N GLU A 10 -9.47 -22.61 -2.00
CA GLU A 10 -8.57 -23.19 -1.00
C GLU A 10 -9.17 -23.18 0.43
N GLY A 11 -10.46 -22.83 0.59
CA GLY A 11 -11.13 -22.83 1.89
C GLY A 11 -10.80 -21.66 2.82
N PHE A 12 -10.29 -20.55 2.27
CA PHE A 12 -9.91 -19.34 3.02
C PHE A 12 -10.98 -18.25 3.01
N GLN A 13 -12.27 -18.61 3.14
CA GLN A 13 -13.38 -17.63 3.16
C GLN A 13 -13.28 -16.64 4.33
N HIS A 14 -12.62 -17.04 5.42
CA HIS A 14 -12.38 -16.20 6.59
C HIS A 14 -11.34 -15.09 6.35
N VAL A 15 -10.50 -15.20 5.32
CA VAL A 15 -9.47 -14.20 5.00
C VAL A 15 -10.13 -12.95 4.43
N LYS A 16 -9.87 -11.83 5.09
CA LYS A 16 -10.39 -10.51 4.71
C LYS A 16 -9.52 -9.83 3.65
N ILE A 17 -10.15 -9.12 2.73
CA ILE A 17 -9.50 -8.40 1.64
C ILE A 17 -9.52 -6.90 1.95
N VAL A 18 -8.33 -6.33 2.14
CA VAL A 18 -8.13 -4.89 2.31
C VAL A 18 -7.58 -4.31 1.01
N VAL A 19 -8.19 -3.23 0.54
CA VAL A 19 -7.70 -2.48 -0.63
C VAL A 19 -7.27 -1.08 -0.21
N SER A 20 -6.19 -0.57 -0.80
CA SER A 20 -5.70 0.78 -0.53
C SER A 20 -5.01 1.35 -1.77
N GLY A 21 -4.70 2.65 -1.72
CA GLY A 21 -4.01 3.37 -2.80
C GLY A 21 -4.98 4.00 -3.80
N GLY A 22 -5.00 5.33 -3.81
CA GLY A 22 -5.80 6.10 -4.78
C GLY A 22 -7.32 5.90 -4.66
N PHE A 23 -7.83 5.46 -3.51
CA PHE A 23 -9.27 5.39 -3.27
C PHE A 23 -9.82 6.76 -2.86
N ASP A 24 -10.95 7.10 -3.48
CA ASP A 24 -11.80 8.24 -3.17
C ASP A 24 -13.28 7.79 -3.16
N VAL A 25 -14.19 8.73 -2.91
CA VAL A 25 -15.62 8.43 -2.82
C VAL A 25 -16.18 7.81 -4.10
N GLU A 26 -15.79 8.31 -5.27
CA GLU A 26 -16.28 7.81 -6.56
C GLU A 26 -15.81 6.38 -6.83
N ARG A 27 -14.54 6.09 -6.55
CA ARG A 27 -13.99 4.73 -6.69
C ARG A 27 -14.67 3.75 -5.74
N ILE A 28 -14.95 4.15 -4.50
CA ILE A 28 -15.68 3.30 -3.54
C ILE A 28 -17.10 3.03 -4.06
N ARG A 29 -17.84 4.05 -4.53
CA ARG A 29 -19.19 3.87 -5.11
C ARG A 29 -19.20 2.87 -6.26
N ILE A 30 -18.19 2.88 -7.11
CA ILE A 30 -18.04 1.89 -8.19
C ILE A 30 -17.86 0.49 -7.60
N PHE A 31 -17.00 0.33 -6.57
CA PHE A 31 -16.77 -0.97 -5.95
C PHE A 31 -18.04 -1.54 -5.31
N GLU A 32 -18.77 -0.72 -4.56
CA GLU A 32 -20.05 -1.09 -3.94
C GLU A 32 -21.10 -1.45 -5.00
N LYS A 33 -21.21 -0.65 -6.07
CA LYS A 33 -22.15 -0.91 -7.18
C LYS A 33 -21.93 -2.28 -7.83
N TYR A 34 -20.68 -2.72 -7.96
CA TYR A 34 -20.33 -4.00 -8.57
C TYR A 34 -20.18 -5.15 -7.56
N ASN A 35 -20.48 -4.92 -6.28
CA ASN A 35 -20.28 -5.89 -5.20
C ASN A 35 -18.87 -6.52 -5.26
N VAL A 36 -17.84 -5.69 -5.41
CA VAL A 36 -16.45 -6.15 -5.37
C VAL A 36 -16.20 -6.75 -3.98
N PRO A 37 -15.62 -7.97 -3.87
CA PRO A 37 -15.42 -8.64 -2.58
C PRO A 37 -14.21 -8.03 -1.85
N VAL A 38 -14.42 -6.85 -1.28
CA VAL A 38 -13.48 -6.16 -0.41
C VAL A 38 -14.15 -5.95 0.95
N ASP A 39 -13.38 -6.11 2.02
CA ASP A 39 -13.88 -5.96 3.39
C ASP A 39 -13.54 -4.60 3.98
N VAL A 40 -12.42 -3.99 3.54
CA VAL A 40 -11.93 -2.70 4.08
C VAL A 40 -11.28 -1.85 3.00
N TYR A 41 -11.55 -0.54 3.04
CA TYR A 41 -10.89 0.47 2.22
C TYR A 41 -9.90 1.29 3.04
N GLY A 42 -8.62 1.27 2.66
CA GLY A 42 -7.59 2.15 3.18
C GLY A 42 -7.55 3.47 2.39
N ILE A 43 -7.96 4.56 3.04
CA ILE A 43 -8.05 5.90 2.45
C ILE A 43 -6.94 6.80 2.99
N GLY A 44 -6.26 7.52 2.10
CA GLY A 44 -5.13 8.38 2.45
C GLY A 44 -5.17 9.71 1.71
N SER A 45 -4.56 9.75 0.52
CA SER A 45 -4.35 10.99 -0.24
C SER A 45 -5.63 11.78 -0.55
N SER A 46 -6.78 11.14 -0.65
CA SER A 46 -8.07 11.82 -0.89
C SER A 46 -8.62 12.57 0.33
N LEU A 47 -8.09 12.34 1.53
CA LEU A 47 -8.49 13.07 2.75
C LEU A 47 -7.77 14.41 2.92
N TYR A 48 -6.64 14.62 2.25
CA TYR A 48 -5.80 15.79 2.41
C TYR A 48 -5.62 16.53 1.09
N HIS A 49 -5.58 17.86 1.14
CA HIS A 49 -5.35 18.69 -0.04
C HIS A 49 -3.86 19.08 -0.10
N GLY A 50 -3.18 18.74 -1.21
CA GLY A 50 -1.79 19.08 -1.43
C GLY A 50 -1.00 17.95 -2.08
N ARG A 51 0.27 18.21 -2.40
CA ARG A 51 1.18 17.22 -3.01
C ARG A 51 2.26 16.83 -2.01
N PHE A 52 2.07 15.68 -1.38
CA PHE A 52 2.97 15.14 -0.35
C PHE A 52 3.59 13.82 -0.81
N ASP A 53 4.05 13.78 -2.06
CA ASP A 53 4.52 12.56 -2.73
C ASP A 53 5.95 12.17 -2.31
N TYR A 54 6.18 12.01 -1.02
CA TYR A 54 7.41 11.45 -0.49
C TYR A 54 7.23 9.96 -0.22
N THR A 55 8.18 9.17 -0.68
CA THR A 55 8.22 7.73 -0.40
C THR A 55 9.44 7.40 0.44
N ALA A 56 9.24 6.67 1.52
CA ALA A 56 10.31 6.00 2.26
C ALA A 56 10.22 4.51 1.95
N ASP A 57 11.27 3.95 1.35
CA ASP A 57 11.38 2.54 1.04
C ASP A 57 12.56 1.96 1.82
N VAL A 58 12.39 0.75 2.37
CA VAL A 58 13.53 -0.04 2.83
C VAL A 58 14.33 -0.45 1.59
N VAL A 59 15.60 -0.03 1.54
CA VAL A 59 16.52 -0.28 0.41
C VAL A 59 17.81 -0.99 0.83
N LYS A 60 18.05 -1.10 2.14
CA LYS A 60 19.13 -1.90 2.75
C LYS A 60 18.62 -2.56 4.02
N VAL A 61 19.01 -3.81 4.24
CA VAL A 61 18.73 -4.57 5.47
C VAL A 61 20.07 -5.14 5.94
N ASN A 62 20.46 -4.86 7.18
CA ASN A 62 21.76 -5.27 7.75
C ASN A 62 22.97 -4.90 6.86
N GLY A 63 22.91 -3.69 6.27
CA GLY A 63 23.96 -3.19 5.36
C GLY A 63 23.90 -3.75 3.93
N GLN A 64 23.14 -4.82 3.69
CA GLN A 64 23.02 -5.46 2.38
C GLN A 64 21.93 -4.79 1.53
N PRO A 65 22.15 -4.55 0.23
CA PRO A 65 21.12 -4.04 -0.67
C PRO A 65 19.89 -4.97 -0.71
N MET A 66 18.73 -4.43 -0.36
CA MET A 66 17.46 -5.16 -0.38
C MET A 66 16.33 -4.15 -0.53
N ALA A 67 15.71 -4.14 -1.72
CA ALA A 67 14.66 -3.18 -2.07
C ALA A 67 13.53 -3.88 -2.83
N LYS A 68 12.32 -3.31 -2.75
CA LYS A 68 11.23 -3.72 -3.63
C LYS A 68 11.56 -3.41 -5.08
N ALA A 69 10.97 -4.16 -6.01
CA ALA A 69 11.16 -3.95 -7.45
C ALA A 69 10.92 -2.48 -7.84
N GLY A 70 11.81 -1.93 -8.67
CA GLY A 70 11.78 -0.52 -9.09
C GLY A 70 12.32 0.48 -8.07
N ARG A 71 12.88 0.02 -6.94
CA ARG A 71 13.58 0.88 -5.95
C ARG A 71 15.02 0.42 -5.78
N GLN A 72 15.89 1.34 -5.39
CA GLN A 72 17.30 1.08 -5.10
C GLN A 72 17.82 2.07 -4.07
N TYR A 73 18.94 1.74 -3.43
CA TYR A 73 19.63 2.67 -2.57
C TYR A 73 20.23 3.81 -3.39
N ASN A 74 19.79 5.03 -3.10
CA ASN A 74 20.38 6.26 -3.63
C ASN A 74 21.10 6.98 -2.50
N HIS A 75 22.42 7.08 -2.59
CA HIS A 75 23.19 7.78 -1.57
C HIS A 75 22.80 9.26 -1.53
N ASN A 76 22.57 9.77 -0.32
CA ASN A 76 22.31 11.18 -0.08
C ASN A 76 23.23 11.66 1.04
N SER A 77 24.22 12.48 0.68
CA SER A 77 25.23 13.02 1.59
C SER A 77 24.67 13.96 2.66
N ARG A 78 23.42 14.41 2.52
CA ARG A 78 22.72 15.26 3.50
C ARG A 78 22.01 14.44 4.59
N LEU A 79 21.85 13.12 4.42
CA LEU A 79 21.24 12.27 5.44
C LEU A 79 22.20 12.12 6.61
N ARG A 80 21.67 12.34 7.81
CA ARG A 80 22.34 12.09 9.07
C ARG A 80 21.39 11.35 9.99
N GLU A 81 21.94 10.51 10.85
CA GLU A 81 21.18 9.90 11.94
C GLU A 81 20.64 11.01 12.85
N VAL A 82 19.37 10.93 13.19
CA VAL A 82 18.72 11.85 14.12
C VAL A 82 18.35 11.05 15.35
N SER A 83 18.99 11.35 16.49
CA SER A 83 18.58 10.82 17.78
C SER A 83 17.23 11.45 18.13
N LEU A 84 16.17 10.63 18.07
CA LEU A 84 14.88 10.98 18.68
C LEU A 84 15.08 10.83 20.18
N ARG A 85 15.21 11.97 20.88
CA ARG A 85 15.12 12.01 22.35
C ARG A 85 13.71 11.68 22.79
#